data_AF-A0A529KEF3-F1
#
_entry.id   AF-A0A529KEF3-F1
#
_cell.length_a   1.000
_cell.length_b   1.000
_cell.length_c   1.000
_cell.angle_alpha   90.00
_cell.angle_beta   90.00
_cell.angle_gamma   90.00
#
_symmetry.space_group_name_H-M   'P 1'
#
loop_
_entity.id
_entity.type
_entity.pdbx_description
1 polymer ?
#
loop_
_entity_poly.entity_id
_entity_poly.type
_entity_poly.pdbx_seq_one_letter_code
_entity_poly.pdbx_strand_id
1 'polypeptide(L)'
;AYANIRKVVFMLVSTGAAEVVLFLLAMPMGLPMPLLAVQLLWLNLVTNGIQDVALAAEAAEGDELRYPPRRPNEPILDRLMIRRIWHSVLVMGVGGFAVFYWLLQQGYPEEQARNLLLLLFVLFENFQTFNSRSEHLSVFRQRLFANPLLVLGVLGAQALHIGAMYIPGLSDTLQITPVSLREWGMLLLLAATLLVGMEFEKWRDQHRAADNERQDTQRLGE
;
A
#
# COMPACT_ATOMS: atom_id res chain seq x y z
N ALA A 1 -10.39 -16.59 8.43
CA ALA A 1 -10.86 -15.42 9.21
C ALA A 1 -9.69 -14.62 9.80
N TYR A 2 -8.94 -15.16 10.78
CA TYR A 2 -7.83 -14.43 11.40
C TYR A 2 -6.74 -13.96 10.42
N ALA A 3 -6.29 -14.84 9.50
CA ALA A 3 -5.33 -14.47 8.47
C ALA A 3 -5.82 -13.29 7.60
N ASN A 4 -7.08 -13.30 7.17
CA ASN A 4 -7.66 -12.21 6.39
C ASN A 4 -7.75 -10.91 7.21
N ILE A 5 -8.12 -10.99 8.50
CA ILE A 5 -8.10 -9.81 9.39
C ILE A 5 -6.69 -9.23 9.46
N ARG A 6 -5.67 -10.09 9.57
CA ARG A 6 -4.26 -9.65 9.60
C ARG A 6 -3.86 -8.95 8.29
N LYS A 7 -4.31 -9.43 7.13
CA LYS A 7 -4.12 -8.76 5.82
C LYS A 7 -4.77 -7.37 5.77
N VAL A 8 -6.01 -7.25 6.25
CA VAL A 8 -6.72 -5.95 6.34
C VAL A 8 -6.02 -5.01 7.31
N VAL A 9 -5.59 -5.50 8.48
CA VAL A 9 -4.82 -4.71 9.45
C VAL A 9 -3.50 -4.23 8.84
N PHE A 10 -2.81 -5.08 8.07
CA PHE A 10 -1.58 -4.70 7.39
C PHE A 10 -1.81 -3.57 6.38
N MET A 11 -2.89 -3.65 5.59
CA MET A 11 -3.30 -2.60 4.65
C MET A 11 -3.55 -1.28 5.40
N LEU A 12 -4.52 -1.27 6.31
CA LEU A 12 -4.99 -0.08 7.04
C LEU A 12 -3.90 0.60 7.87
N VAL A 13 -3.09 -0.19 8.59
CA VAL A 13 -2.03 0.38 9.43
C VAL A 13 -0.92 0.96 8.56
N SER A 14 -0.57 0.32 7.44
CA SER A 14 0.47 0.83 6.54
C SER A 14 0.07 2.13 5.87
N THR A 15 -1.16 2.20 5.33
CA THR A 15 -1.64 3.38 4.61
C THR A 15 -1.89 4.53 5.57
N GLY A 16 -2.58 4.29 6.69
CA GLY A 16 -2.80 5.32 7.71
C GLY A 16 -1.50 5.86 8.33
N ALA A 17 -0.52 4.99 8.61
CA ALA A 17 0.77 5.45 9.11
C ALA A 17 1.56 6.25 8.06
N ALA A 18 1.47 5.88 6.77
CA ALA A 18 2.10 6.63 5.69
C ALA A 18 1.51 8.05 5.55
N GLU A 19 0.19 8.18 5.61
CA GLU A 19 -0.49 9.48 5.62
C GLU A 19 -0.05 10.32 6.82
N VAL A 20 -0.03 9.74 8.03
CA VAL A 20 0.44 10.45 9.22
C VAL A 20 1.88 10.95 9.02
N VAL A 21 2.78 10.12 8.50
CA VAL A 21 4.17 10.53 8.21
C VAL A 21 4.24 11.65 7.17
N LEU A 22 3.42 11.61 6.12
CA LEU A 22 3.33 12.69 5.12
C LEU A 22 3.06 14.04 5.79
N PHE A 23 2.08 14.10 6.69
CA PHE A 23 1.74 15.34 7.42
C PHE A 23 2.80 15.72 8.46
N LEU A 24 3.35 14.75 9.19
CA LEU A 24 4.41 14.99 10.16
C LEU A 24 5.67 15.57 9.53
N LEU A 25 5.95 15.25 8.26
CA LEU A 25 7.07 15.84 7.51
C LEU A 25 6.72 17.21 6.94
N ALA A 26 5.51 17.38 6.38
CA ALA A 26 5.12 18.62 5.72
C ALA A 26 4.90 19.80 6.68
N MET A 27 4.24 19.56 7.83
CA MET A 27 3.85 20.65 8.73
C MET A 27 5.05 21.40 9.35
N PRO A 28 6.09 20.74 9.89
CA PRO A 28 7.24 21.45 10.47
C PRO A 28 8.05 22.23 9.43
N MET A 29 7.96 21.86 8.16
CA MET A 29 8.64 22.56 7.06
C MET A 29 7.84 23.76 6.53
N GLY A 30 6.68 24.06 7.13
CA GLY A 30 5.84 25.19 6.74
C GLY A 30 5.23 25.05 5.34
N LEU A 31 5.12 23.82 4.84
CA LEU A 31 4.52 23.55 3.53
C LEU A 31 2.99 23.67 3.60
N PRO A 32 2.32 23.95 2.47
CA PRO A 32 0.86 23.88 2.40
C PRO A 32 0.38 22.46 2.71
N MET A 33 -0.88 22.35 3.13
CA MET A 33 -1.49 21.07 3.50
C MET A 33 -1.38 20.07 2.33
N PRO A 34 -0.66 18.93 2.52
CA PRO A 34 -0.40 17.97 1.45
C PRO A 34 -1.66 17.39 0.84
N LEU A 35 -2.67 17.11 1.66
CA LEU A 35 -3.99 16.62 1.27
C LEU A 35 -5.07 17.35 2.07
N LEU A 36 -6.26 17.51 1.48
CA LEU A 36 -7.42 18.05 2.18
C LEU A 36 -8.09 16.96 3.02
N ALA A 37 -8.85 17.36 4.05
CA ALA A 37 -9.63 16.43 4.86
C ALA A 37 -10.60 15.57 4.02
N VAL A 38 -11.21 16.17 2.99
CA VAL A 38 -12.11 15.46 2.08
C VAL A 38 -11.38 14.47 1.15
N GLN A 39 -10.13 14.75 0.80
CA GLN A 39 -9.29 13.85 0.01
C GLN A 39 -8.80 12.68 0.86
N LEU A 40 -8.45 12.92 2.13
CA LEU A 40 -8.14 11.85 3.09
C LEU A 40 -9.36 10.98 3.38
N LEU A 41 -10.55 11.58 3.47
CA LEU A 41 -11.80 10.82 3.58
C LEU A 41 -12.01 9.96 2.33
N TRP A 42 -11.74 10.49 1.14
CA TRP A 42 -11.84 9.74 -0.11
C TRP A 42 -10.89 8.54 -0.13
N LEU A 43 -9.63 8.74 0.24
CA LEU A 43 -8.64 7.67 0.34
C LEU A 43 -9.09 6.57 1.32
N ASN A 44 -9.41 6.96 2.55
CA ASN A 44 -9.69 5.99 3.61
C ASN A 44 -11.07 5.34 3.52
N LEU A 45 -12.10 6.07 3.06
CA LEU A 45 -13.46 5.55 3.04
C LEU A 45 -13.83 4.90 1.70
N VAL A 46 -13.39 5.50 0.59
CA VAL A 46 -13.85 5.09 -0.74
C VAL A 46 -12.86 4.13 -1.39
N THR A 47 -11.59 4.51 -1.53
CA THR A 47 -10.61 3.63 -2.19
C THR A 47 -10.24 2.46 -1.28
N ASN A 48 -9.75 2.73 -0.06
CA ASN A 48 -9.41 1.69 0.90
C ASN A 48 -10.64 0.87 1.33
N GLY A 49 -11.80 1.51 1.55
CA GLY A 49 -13.01 0.78 1.96
C GLY A 49 -13.45 -0.32 0.98
N ILE A 50 -13.32 -0.09 -0.33
CA ILE A 50 -13.59 -1.13 -1.34
C ILE A 50 -12.54 -2.25 -1.28
N GLN A 51 -11.27 -1.90 -1.12
CA GLN A 51 -10.14 -2.83 -1.10
C GLN A 51 -10.13 -3.70 0.16
N ASP A 52 -10.46 -3.14 1.32
CA ASP A 52 -10.50 -3.83 2.61
C ASP A 52 -11.56 -4.93 2.64
N VAL A 53 -12.74 -4.63 2.10
CA VAL A 53 -13.82 -5.63 1.96
C VAL A 53 -13.38 -6.76 1.04
N ALA A 54 -12.66 -6.43 -0.04
CA ALA A 54 -12.17 -7.44 -0.98
C ALA A 54 -11.03 -8.29 -0.38
N LEU A 55 -10.15 -7.71 0.43
CA LEU A 55 -9.11 -8.41 1.19
C LEU A 55 -9.71 -9.31 2.28
N ALA A 56 -10.78 -8.89 2.95
CA ALA A 56 -11.48 -9.71 3.94
C ALA A 56 -12.02 -11.01 3.32
N ALA A 57 -12.38 -10.96 2.03
CA ALA A 57 -12.88 -12.09 1.24
C ALA A 57 -11.77 -12.92 0.55
N GLU A 58 -10.49 -12.67 0.82
CA GLU A 58 -9.38 -13.44 0.24
C GLU A 58 -9.46 -14.93 0.62
N ALA A 59 -9.16 -15.80 -0.34
CA ALA A 59 -9.07 -17.22 -0.12
C ALA A 59 -7.89 -17.58 0.80
N ALA A 60 -7.99 -18.74 1.44
CA ALA A 60 -6.88 -19.37 2.14
C ALA A 60 -5.68 -19.58 1.19
N GLU A 61 -4.47 -19.34 1.68
CA GLU A 61 -3.18 -19.57 1.03
C GLU A 61 -2.88 -21.08 0.87
N GLY A 62 -3.58 -21.95 1.60
CA GLY A 62 -3.59 -23.40 1.43
C GLY A 62 -2.61 -24.17 2.31
N ASP A 63 -1.79 -23.48 3.09
CA ASP A 63 -0.83 -24.02 4.04
C ASP A 63 -1.21 -23.77 5.51
N GLU A 64 -2.38 -23.21 5.80
CA GLU A 64 -2.80 -22.80 7.14
C GLU A 64 -2.86 -23.95 8.14
N LEU A 65 -3.24 -25.14 7.67
CA LEU A 65 -3.32 -26.35 8.50
C LEU A 65 -1.95 -27.00 8.74
N ARG A 66 -0.88 -26.52 8.06
CA ARG A 66 0.49 -26.99 8.28
C ARG A 66 1.16 -26.32 9.47
N TYR A 67 0.63 -25.19 9.92
CA TYR A 67 1.15 -24.48 11.08
C TYR A 67 0.39 -24.87 12.35
N PRO A 68 1.09 -24.96 13.51
CA PRO A 68 0.44 -25.24 14.77
C PRO A 68 -0.57 -24.13 15.13
N PRO A 69 -1.61 -24.45 15.92
CA PRO A 69 -2.55 -23.45 16.40
C PRO A 69 -1.83 -22.28 17.10
N ARG A 70 -2.21 -21.05 16.73
CA ARG A 70 -1.66 -19.81 17.27
C ARG A 70 -1.76 -19.79 18.80
N ARG A 71 -0.74 -19.28 19.49
CA ARG A 71 -0.83 -19.05 20.94
C ARG A 71 -1.73 -17.84 21.22
N PRO A 72 -2.62 -17.89 22.25
CA PRO A 72 -3.52 -16.78 22.55
C PRO A 72 -2.83 -15.42 22.79
N ASN A 73 -1.58 -15.44 23.24
CA ASN A 73 -0.80 -14.25 23.60
C ASN A 73 0.10 -13.72 22.47
N GLU A 74 0.06 -14.32 21.28
CA GLU A 74 0.81 -13.77 20.15
C GLU A 74 0.23 -12.40 19.74
N PRO A 75 1.03 -11.37 19.48
CA PRO A 75 0.51 -10.10 18.99
C PRO A 75 -0.02 -10.25 17.55
N ILE A 76 -1.01 -9.41 17.18
CA ILE A 76 -1.49 -9.36 15.78
C ILE A 76 -0.41 -8.77 14.87
N LEU A 77 0.23 -7.69 15.34
CA LEU A 77 1.39 -7.08 14.70
C LEU A 77 2.65 -7.76 15.22
N ASP A 78 3.09 -8.83 14.54
CA ASP A 78 4.38 -9.45 14.84
C ASP A 78 5.55 -8.62 14.27
N ARG A 79 6.77 -9.05 14.57
CA ARG A 79 7.98 -8.34 14.11
C ARG A 79 8.08 -8.26 12.59
N LEU A 80 7.58 -9.28 11.88
CA LEU A 80 7.61 -9.30 10.42
C LEU A 80 6.65 -8.24 9.87
N MET A 81 5.40 -8.26 10.32
CA MET A 81 4.39 -7.28 9.92
C MET A 81 4.85 -5.85 10.21
N ILE A 82 5.40 -5.59 11.40
CA ILE A 82 5.92 -4.26 11.76
C ILE A 82 7.02 -3.82 10.78
N ARG A 83 7.93 -4.72 10.41
CA ARG A 83 9.01 -4.42 9.45
C ARG A 83 8.45 -4.10 8.06
N ARG A 84 7.42 -4.83 7.61
CA ARG A 84 6.71 -4.55 6.36
C ARG A 84 5.97 -3.21 6.39
N ILE A 85 5.28 -2.91 7.50
CA ILE A 85 4.61 -1.62 7.72
C ILE A 85 5.64 -0.49 7.59
N TRP A 86 6.79 -0.60 8.25
CA TRP A 86 7.85 0.41 8.15
C TRP A 86 8.35 0.62 6.72
N HIS A 87 8.48 -0.46 5.93
CA HIS A 87 8.82 -0.33 4.52
C HIS A 87 7.75 0.45 3.75
N SER A 88 6.47 0.08 3.90
CA SER A 88 5.37 0.78 3.24
C SER A 88 5.28 2.25 3.67
N VAL A 89 5.44 2.55 4.96
CA VAL A 89 5.46 3.92 5.50
C VAL A 89 6.61 4.73 4.94
N LEU A 90 7.80 4.14 4.79
CA LEU A 90 8.94 4.81 4.20
C LEU A 90 8.66 5.17 2.73
N VAL A 91 8.20 4.21 1.93
CA VAL A 91 7.99 4.44 0.50
C VAL A 91 6.79 5.36 0.25
N MET A 92 5.65 5.12 0.89
CA MET A 92 4.42 5.89 0.68
C MET A 92 4.47 7.25 1.38
N GLY A 93 4.82 7.27 2.66
CA GLY A 93 4.83 8.50 3.48
C GLY A 93 5.99 9.41 3.12
N VAL A 94 7.23 8.92 3.21
CA VAL A 94 8.42 9.73 2.89
C VAL A 94 8.54 9.96 1.38
N GLY A 95 8.28 8.93 0.57
CA GLY A 95 8.30 9.10 -0.89
C GLY A 95 7.20 10.03 -1.41
N GLY A 96 5.98 9.91 -0.89
CA GLY A 96 4.88 10.84 -1.19
C GLY A 96 5.21 12.27 -0.77
N PHE A 97 5.76 12.44 0.43
CA PHE A 97 6.25 13.74 0.90
C PHE A 97 7.33 14.32 -0.03
N ALA A 98 8.32 13.51 -0.42
CA ALA A 98 9.40 13.94 -1.29
C ALA A 98 8.90 14.38 -2.66
N VAL A 99 7.92 13.66 -3.24
CA VAL A 99 7.27 14.05 -4.50
C VAL A 99 6.51 15.36 -4.33
N PHE A 100 5.70 15.51 -3.27
CA PHE A 100 4.96 16.73 -3.01
C PHE A 100 5.88 17.95 -2.84
N TYR A 101 6.93 17.81 -2.02
CA TYR A 101 7.94 18.83 -1.84
C TYR A 101 8.62 19.19 -3.18
N TRP A 102 9.01 18.19 -3.96
CA TRP A 102 9.64 18.41 -5.26
C TRP A 102 8.74 19.15 -6.24
N LEU A 103 7.44 18.81 -6.31
CA LEU A 103 6.48 19.51 -7.16
C LEU A 103 6.37 21.00 -6.79
N LEU A 104 6.30 21.32 -5.49
CA LEU A 104 6.27 22.71 -5.03
C LEU A 104 7.56 23.46 -5.39
N GLN A 105 8.73 22.81 -5.27
CA GLN A 105 10.01 23.41 -5.68
C GLN A 105 10.11 23.64 -7.20
N GLN A 106 9.40 22.84 -8.01
CA GLN A 106 9.28 23.08 -9.46
C GLN A 106 8.29 24.21 -9.80
N GLY A 107 7.66 24.84 -8.81
CA GLY A 107 6.73 25.95 -9.00
C GLY A 107 5.32 25.50 -9.39
N TYR A 108 4.96 24.24 -9.17
CA TYR A 108 3.58 23.80 -9.37
C TYR A 108 2.65 24.52 -8.38
N PRO A 109 1.46 24.95 -8.82
CA PRO A 109 0.42 25.43 -7.91
C PRO A 109 0.08 24.39 -6.86
N GLU A 110 -0.25 24.83 -5.64
CA GLU A 110 -0.56 23.94 -4.52
C GLU A 110 -1.68 22.94 -4.83
N GLU A 111 -2.72 23.42 -5.52
CA GLU A 111 -3.86 22.60 -5.96
C GLU A 111 -3.42 21.48 -6.90
N GLN A 112 -2.51 21.77 -7.84
CA GLN A 112 -2.01 20.78 -8.78
C GLN A 112 -1.06 19.79 -8.11
N ALA A 113 -0.17 20.27 -7.22
CA ALA A 113 0.72 19.40 -6.44
C ALA A 113 -0.10 18.42 -5.57
N ARG A 114 -1.18 18.92 -4.94
CA ARG A 114 -2.12 18.12 -4.16
C ARG A 114 -2.90 17.12 -5.02
N ASN A 115 -3.37 17.52 -6.20
CA ASN A 115 -4.06 16.64 -7.14
C ASN A 115 -3.18 15.45 -7.56
N LEU A 116 -1.91 15.72 -7.89
CA LEU A 116 -0.93 14.68 -8.24
C LEU A 116 -0.58 13.80 -7.04
N LEU A 117 -0.44 14.37 -5.86
CA LEU A 117 -0.17 13.63 -4.63
C LEU A 117 -1.33 12.68 -4.28
N LEU A 118 -2.57 13.12 -4.43
CA LEU A 118 -3.74 12.27 -4.21
C LEU A 118 -3.75 11.07 -5.17
N LEU A 119 -3.51 11.30 -6.46
CA LEU A 119 -3.42 10.22 -7.44
C LEU A 119 -2.27 9.25 -7.08
N LEU A 120 -1.13 9.77 -6.65
CA LEU A 120 -0.01 8.94 -6.20
C LEU A 120 -0.39 8.04 -5.02
N PHE A 121 -1.14 8.56 -4.03
CA PHE A 121 -1.61 7.76 -2.90
C PHE A 121 -2.62 6.69 -3.31
N VAL A 122 -3.56 6.99 -4.22
CA VAL A 122 -4.46 5.97 -4.79
C VAL A 122 -3.67 4.86 -5.49
N LEU A 123 -2.60 5.21 -6.23
CA LEU A 123 -1.73 4.23 -6.86
C LEU A 123 -0.95 3.41 -5.83
N PHE A 124 -0.42 4.05 -4.79
CA PHE A 124 0.24 3.34 -3.70
C PHE A 124 -0.70 2.35 -3.00
N GLU A 125 -1.95 2.75 -2.71
CA GLU A 125 -2.97 1.90 -2.10
C GLU A 125 -3.28 0.68 -2.96
N ASN A 126 -3.35 0.84 -4.29
CA ASN A 126 -3.53 -0.29 -5.20
C ASN A 126 -2.38 -1.30 -5.07
N PHE A 127 -1.13 -0.84 -5.08
CA PHE A 127 0.03 -1.73 -4.90
C PHE A 127 0.10 -2.32 -3.49
N GLN A 128 -0.22 -1.52 -2.46
CA GLN A 128 -0.26 -1.96 -1.07
C GLN A 128 -1.33 -3.03 -0.84
N THR A 129 -2.48 -2.94 -1.52
CA THR A 129 -3.53 -3.96 -1.49
C THR A 129 -2.98 -5.31 -1.95
N PHE A 130 -2.27 -5.33 -3.09
CA PHE A 130 -1.64 -6.56 -3.58
C PHE A 130 -0.54 -7.07 -2.64
N ASN A 131 0.29 -6.17 -2.10
CA ASN A 131 1.31 -6.53 -1.11
C ASN A 131 0.71 -7.12 0.17
N SER A 132 -0.49 -6.66 0.55
CA SER A 132 -1.18 -7.08 1.76
C SER A 132 -1.84 -8.46 1.65
N ARG A 133 -1.92 -9.03 0.43
CA ARG A 133 -2.48 -10.37 0.21
C ARG A 133 -1.68 -11.49 0.86
N SER A 134 -0.37 -11.31 1.06
CA SER A 134 0.47 -12.22 1.84
C SER A 134 1.73 -11.50 2.31
N GLU A 135 2.13 -11.77 3.54
CA GLU A 135 3.33 -11.19 4.16
C GLU A 135 4.60 -11.98 3.83
N HIS A 136 4.43 -13.24 3.42
CA HIS A 136 5.52 -14.18 3.13
C HIS A 136 5.66 -14.46 1.64
N LEU A 137 4.53 -14.60 0.93
CA LEU A 137 4.54 -14.95 -0.48
C LEU A 137 4.73 -13.70 -1.35
N SER A 138 5.59 -13.86 -2.36
CA SER A 138 5.74 -12.92 -3.46
C SER A 138 4.41 -12.74 -4.20
N VAL A 139 4.07 -11.51 -4.56
CA VAL A 139 2.89 -11.18 -5.38
C VAL A 139 2.94 -11.90 -6.73
N PHE A 140 4.13 -12.14 -7.28
CA PHE A 140 4.31 -12.86 -8.56
C PHE A 140 4.12 -14.38 -8.44
N ARG A 141 4.29 -14.93 -7.24
CA ARG A 141 3.98 -16.35 -6.97
C ARG A 141 2.51 -16.56 -6.63
N GLN A 142 1.81 -15.49 -6.25
CA GLN A 142 0.39 -15.54 -5.98
C GLN A 142 -0.39 -15.50 -7.29
N ARG A 143 -1.49 -16.26 -7.33
CA ARG A 143 -2.42 -16.23 -8.46
C ARG A 143 -3.23 -14.94 -8.38
N LEU A 144 -2.91 -13.96 -9.22
CA LEU A 144 -3.59 -12.66 -9.23
C LEU A 144 -5.11 -12.80 -9.32
N PHE A 145 -5.60 -13.70 -10.18
CA PHE A 145 -7.03 -13.99 -10.38
C PHE A 145 -7.63 -15.03 -9.45
N ALA A 146 -6.91 -15.50 -8.42
CA ALA A 146 -7.52 -16.38 -7.40
C ALA A 146 -8.57 -15.63 -6.56
N ASN A 147 -8.42 -14.32 -6.38
CA ASN A 147 -9.43 -13.46 -5.80
C ASN A 147 -9.88 -12.41 -6.84
N PRO A 148 -10.87 -12.72 -7.70
CA PRO A 148 -11.37 -11.77 -8.68
C PRO A 148 -12.02 -10.55 -8.02
N LEU A 149 -12.57 -10.69 -6.81
CA LEU A 149 -13.17 -9.58 -6.07
C LEU A 149 -12.12 -8.52 -5.71
N LEU A 150 -10.91 -8.93 -5.32
CA LEU A 150 -9.81 -7.99 -5.05
C LEU A 150 -9.36 -7.27 -6.31
N VAL A 151 -9.18 -7.98 -7.42
CA VAL A 151 -8.78 -7.35 -8.69
C VAL A 151 -9.86 -6.36 -9.17
N LEU A 152 -11.13 -6.76 -9.12
CA LEU A 152 -12.24 -5.88 -9.45
C LEU A 152 -12.38 -4.71 -8.49
N GLY A 153 -12.11 -4.91 -7.19
CA GLY A 153 -12.11 -3.86 -6.18
C GLY A 153 -11.03 -2.81 -6.44
N VAL A 154 -9.79 -3.24 -6.71
CA VAL A 154 -8.67 -2.35 -7.05
C VAL A 154 -8.93 -1.59 -8.35
N LEU A 155 -9.33 -2.29 -9.41
CA LEU A 155 -9.64 -1.66 -10.70
C LEU A 155 -10.86 -0.73 -10.59
N GLY A 156 -11.87 -1.12 -9.79
CA GLY A 156 -13.06 -0.33 -9.52
C GLY A 156 -12.75 0.95 -8.75
N ALA A 157 -11.94 0.86 -7.68
CA ALA A 157 -11.46 2.02 -6.93
C ALA A 157 -10.65 2.98 -7.82
N GLN A 158 -9.75 2.44 -8.65
CA GLN A 158 -8.97 3.24 -9.59
C GLN A 158 -9.85 3.91 -10.66
N ALA A 159 -10.80 3.18 -11.24
CA ALA A 159 -11.75 3.72 -12.22
C ALA A 159 -12.66 4.77 -11.60
N LEU A 160 -13.10 4.56 -10.35
CA LEU A 160 -13.90 5.52 -9.61
C LEU A 160 -13.12 6.82 -9.35
N HIS A 161 -11.84 6.72 -8.98
CA HIS A 161 -11.00 7.91 -8.80
C HIS A 161 -10.76 8.66 -10.12
N ILE A 162 -10.52 7.96 -11.23
CA ILE A 162 -10.41 8.58 -12.55
C ILE A 162 -11.74 9.24 -12.94
N GLY A 163 -12.86 8.54 -12.76
CA GLY A 163 -14.19 9.07 -13.04
C GLY A 163 -14.51 10.31 -12.20
N ALA A 164 -14.09 10.34 -10.95
CA ALA A 164 -14.26 11.48 -10.06
C ALA A 164 -13.63 12.78 -10.60
N MET A 165 -12.56 12.68 -11.39
CA MET A 165 -11.92 13.85 -12.03
C MET A 165 -12.79 14.48 -13.14
N TYR A 166 -13.79 13.76 -13.65
CA TYR A 166 -14.64 14.22 -14.77
C TYR A 166 -16.10 14.47 -14.36
N ILE A 167 -16.49 14.15 -13.14
CA ILE A 167 -17.85 14.35 -12.64
C ILE A 167 -17.92 15.72 -11.92
N PRO A 168 -18.71 16.69 -12.44
CA PRO A 168 -18.94 17.96 -11.76
C PRO A 168 -19.55 17.73 -10.36
N GLY A 169 -19.20 18.56 -9.39
CA GLY A 169 -19.54 18.38 -7.99
C GLY A 169 -18.58 17.47 -7.24
N LEU A 170 -18.24 16.29 -7.79
CA LEU A 170 -17.25 15.40 -7.14
C LEU A 170 -15.81 15.92 -7.34
N SER A 171 -15.47 16.33 -8.56
CA SER A 171 -14.20 17.00 -8.87
C SER A 171 -14.02 18.30 -8.09
N ASP A 172 -15.07 19.11 -7.97
CA ASP A 172 -15.08 20.36 -7.19
C ASP A 172 -14.89 20.10 -5.69
N THR A 173 -15.59 19.09 -5.15
CA THR A 173 -15.52 18.71 -3.73
C THR A 173 -14.13 18.20 -3.37
N LEU A 174 -13.56 17.33 -4.21
CA LEU A 174 -12.23 16.76 -3.99
C LEU A 174 -11.10 17.72 -4.41
N GLN A 175 -11.41 18.83 -5.08
CA GLN A 175 -10.46 19.73 -5.70
C GLN A 175 -9.44 18.98 -6.59
N ILE A 176 -9.96 18.13 -7.47
CA ILE A 176 -9.18 17.31 -8.39
C ILE A 176 -9.46 17.67 -9.84
N THR A 177 -8.44 17.53 -10.67
CA THR A 177 -8.52 17.79 -12.11
C THR A 177 -7.93 16.63 -12.91
N PRO A 178 -8.34 16.44 -14.18
CA PRO A 178 -7.76 15.42 -15.02
C PRO A 178 -6.24 15.54 -15.14
N VAL A 179 -5.55 14.43 -14.91
CA VAL A 179 -4.08 14.35 -14.94
C VAL A 179 -3.60 13.92 -16.32
N SER A 180 -2.50 14.52 -16.81
CA SER A 180 -1.95 14.15 -18.11
C SER A 180 -1.39 12.72 -18.11
N LEU A 181 -1.42 12.04 -19.27
CA LEU A 181 -0.86 10.68 -19.39
C LEU A 181 0.61 10.59 -18.98
N ARG A 182 1.38 11.67 -19.18
CA ARG A 182 2.79 11.75 -18.80
C ARG A 182 2.95 11.72 -17.29
N GLU A 183 2.22 12.56 -16.57
CA GLU A 183 2.22 12.59 -15.10
C GLU A 183 1.72 11.25 -14.55
N TRP A 184 0.66 10.70 -15.15
CA TRP A 184 0.12 9.40 -14.78
C TRP A 184 1.18 8.28 -14.87
N GLY A 185 1.91 8.22 -15.98
CA GLY A 185 3.00 7.26 -16.17
C GLY A 185 4.13 7.42 -15.16
N MET A 186 4.53 8.66 -14.84
CA MET A 186 5.56 8.94 -13.84
C MET A 186 5.11 8.52 -12.43
N LEU A 187 3.88 8.87 -12.05
CA LEU A 187 3.33 8.51 -10.75
C LEU A 187 3.13 6.99 -10.63
N LEU A 188 2.73 6.30 -11.70
CA LEU A 188 2.65 4.85 -11.72
C LEU A 188 4.02 4.20 -11.52
N LEU A 189 5.06 4.70 -12.17
CA LEU A 189 6.43 4.20 -11.99
C LEU A 189 6.94 4.41 -10.56
N LEU A 190 6.65 5.59 -9.99
CA LEU A 190 6.96 5.89 -8.59
C LEU A 190 6.20 4.95 -7.65
N ALA A 191 4.90 4.76 -7.89
CA ALA A 191 4.07 3.87 -7.08
C ALA A 191 4.52 2.40 -7.16
N ALA A 192 4.98 1.95 -8.33
CA ALA A 192 5.51 0.61 -8.53
C ALA A 192 6.77 0.33 -7.69
N THR A 193 7.51 1.36 -7.26
CA THR A 193 8.67 1.17 -6.35
C THR A 193 8.28 0.52 -5.02
N LEU A 194 7.05 0.74 -4.54
CA LEU A 194 6.51 0.09 -3.36
C LEU A 194 6.46 -1.43 -3.54
N LEU A 195 5.94 -1.88 -4.68
CA LEU A 195 5.87 -3.31 -5.02
C LEU A 195 7.28 -3.89 -5.14
N VAL A 196 8.18 -3.22 -5.88
CA VAL A 196 9.56 -3.70 -6.07
C VAL A 196 10.31 -3.84 -4.76
N GLY A 197 10.22 -2.84 -3.87
CA GLY A 197 10.88 -2.87 -2.57
C GLY A 197 10.36 -3.98 -1.65
N MET A 198 9.05 -4.18 -1.61
CA MET A 198 8.41 -5.25 -0.84
C MET A 198 8.81 -6.63 -1.35
N GLU A 199 8.84 -6.82 -2.67
CA GLU A 199 9.24 -8.07 -3.30
C GLU A 199 10.71 -8.39 -3.06
N PHE A 200 11.60 -7.39 -3.12
CA PHE A 200 13.01 -7.56 -2.78
C PHE A 200 13.18 -8.02 -1.33
N GLU A 201 12.47 -7.41 -0.39
CA GLU A 201 12.56 -7.77 1.01
C GLU A 201 12.01 -9.20 1.27
N LYS A 202 10.89 -9.58 0.63
CA LYS A 202 10.36 -10.95 0.69
C LYS A 202 11.33 -11.98 0.12
N TRP A 203 11.92 -11.69 -1.04
CA TRP A 203 12.93 -12.53 -1.67
C TRP A 203 14.13 -12.76 -0.74
N ARG A 204 14.62 -11.69 -0.09
CA ARG A 204 15.74 -11.78 0.85
C ARG A 204 15.43 -12.67 2.05
N ASP A 205 14.23 -12.58 2.63
CA ASP A 205 13.88 -13.44 3.78
C ASP A 205 13.78 -14.92 3.39
N GLN A 206 13.23 -15.22 2.22
CA GLN A 206 13.15 -16.59 1.71
C GLN A 206 14.53 -17.21 1.51
N HIS A 207 15.50 -16.44 1.01
CA HIS A 207 16.89 -16.91 0.83
C HIS A 207 17.57 -17.15 2.18
N ARG A 208 17.41 -16.23 3.14
CA ARG A 208 17.99 -16.40 4.49
C ARG A 208 17.42 -17.60 5.23
N ALA A 209 16.14 -17.91 5.06
CA ALA A 209 15.52 -19.10 5.65
C ALA A 209 16.11 -20.39 5.03
N ALA A 210 16.22 -20.45 3.70
CA ALA A 210 16.78 -21.60 3.00
C ALA A 210 18.27 -21.85 3.36
N ASP A 211 19.05 -20.78 3.55
CA ASP A 211 20.46 -20.89 3.95
C ASP A 211 20.61 -21.44 5.37
N ASN A 212 19.76 -21.00 6.31
CA ASN A 212 19.76 -21.50 7.69
C ASN A 212 19.39 -22.99 7.75
N GLU A 213 18.36 -23.42 7.02
CA GLU A 213 17.94 -24.83 6.98
C GLU A 213 19.06 -25.74 6.43
N ARG A 214 19.80 -25.28 5.42
CA ARG A 214 20.95 -26.02 4.87
C ARG A 214 22.07 -26.17 5.90
N GLN A 215 22.35 -25.12 6.69
CA GLN A 215 23.38 -25.18 7.74
C GLN A 215 22.99 -26.10 8.88
N ASP A 216 21.72 -26.10 9.31
CA ASP A 216 21.24 -26.99 10.37
C ASP A 216 21.25 -28.46 9.93
N THR A 217 20.89 -28.74 8.66
CA THR A 217 20.96 -30.10 8.10
C THR A 217 22.39 -30.62 8.04
N GLN A 218 23.37 -29.74 7.75
CA GLN A 218 24.80 -30.10 7.78
C GLN A 218 25.30 -30.38 9.20
N ARG A 219 24.87 -29.61 10.21
CA ARG A 219 25.27 -29.81 11.62
C ARG A 219 24.68 -31.05 12.27
N LEU A 220 23.51 -31.50 11.83
CA LEU A 220 22.85 -32.70 12.35
C LEU A 220 23.35 -33.99 11.68
N GLY A 221 24.11 -33.88 10.58
CA GLY A 221 24.72 -35.00 9.87
C GLY A 221 26.15 -35.35 10.33
N GLU A 222 26.75 -34.53 11.20
CA GLU A 222 28.05 -34.76 11.88
C GLU A 222 27.84 -35.26 13.32
#